data_AF-A0A7W6CI69-F1
#
_entry.id   AF-A0A7W6CI69-F1
#
_cell.length_a   1.000
_cell.length_b   1.000
_cell.length_c   1.000
_cell.angle_alpha   90.00
_cell.angle_beta   90.00
_cell.angle_gamma   90.00
#
_symmetry.space_group_name_H-M   'P 1'
#
loop_
_entity.id
_entity.type
_entity.pdbx_description
1 polymer ?
#
loop_
_entity_poly.entity_id
_entity_poly.type
_entity_poly.pdbx_seq_one_letter_code
_entity_poly.pdbx_strand_id
1 'polypeptide(L)'
;MANAPLDSIEWHDLPLASLSISECGVALVVMPWIESTYTYARFVLKITDARSINLDVNGTLSLADFTNLEVSKFEYEICSNGRISGTVGILAGGAGYWEISVASATWSFEAV
;
A
#
# COMPACT_ATOMS: atom_id res chain seq x y z
N MET A 1 4.39 -14.67 -12.55
CA MET A 1 5.41 -14.61 -11.49
C MET A 1 4.71 -14.89 -10.17
N ALA A 2 5.36 -15.58 -9.23
CA ALA A 2 4.75 -15.83 -7.93
C ALA A 2 4.70 -14.53 -7.13
N ASN A 3 3.63 -14.31 -6.36
CA ASN A 3 3.57 -13.19 -5.43
C ASN A 3 4.72 -13.30 -4.42
N ALA A 4 5.44 -12.21 -4.18
CA ALA A 4 6.27 -12.10 -2.99
C ALA A 4 5.36 -12.15 -1.75
N PRO A 5 5.80 -12.77 -0.63
CA PRO A 5 5.08 -12.69 0.63
C PRO A 5 4.91 -11.24 1.04
N LEU A 6 3.74 -10.84 1.53
CA LEU A 6 3.52 -9.47 2.00
C LEU A 6 4.42 -9.13 3.21
N ASP A 7 4.75 -10.13 4.04
CA ASP A 7 5.68 -9.98 5.16
C ASP A 7 7.16 -9.99 4.76
N SER A 8 7.48 -9.95 3.45
CA SER A 8 8.87 -9.91 3.00
C SER A 8 9.54 -8.54 3.18
N ILE A 9 8.77 -7.51 3.55
CA ILE A 9 9.25 -6.16 3.84
C ILE A 9 8.59 -5.62 5.12
N GLU A 10 9.25 -4.65 5.77
CA GLU A 10 8.65 -3.87 6.85
C GLU A 10 7.74 -2.80 6.25
N TRP A 11 6.48 -2.74 6.68
CA TRP A 11 5.48 -1.80 6.12
C TRP A 11 5.45 -0.42 6.77
N HIS A 12 6.06 -0.29 7.95
CA HIS A 12 6.14 0.96 8.68
C HIS A 12 7.18 1.89 8.04
N ASP A 13 6.90 3.19 8.02
CA ASP A 13 7.75 4.23 7.42
C ASP A 13 8.16 3.95 5.96
N LEU A 14 7.33 3.24 5.18
CA LEU A 14 7.67 2.94 3.80
C LEU A 14 7.30 4.10 2.87
N PRO A 15 8.27 4.69 2.13
CA PRO A 15 7.96 5.69 1.13
C PRO A 15 7.02 5.14 0.06
N LEU A 16 5.98 5.90 -0.25
CA LEU A 16 4.99 5.59 -1.26
C LEU A 16 5.24 6.43 -2.50
N ALA A 17 5.80 5.80 -3.54
CA ALA A 17 6.09 6.47 -4.81
C ALA A 17 4.83 6.79 -5.62
N SER A 18 3.78 5.97 -5.48
CA SER A 18 2.48 6.26 -6.07
C SER A 18 1.36 5.52 -5.37
N LEU A 19 0.21 6.18 -5.28
CA LEU A 19 -1.09 5.61 -4.92
C LEU A 19 -2.04 5.77 -6.11
N SER A 20 -2.73 4.70 -6.47
CA SER A 20 -3.81 4.73 -7.45
C SER A 20 -5.03 4.00 -6.89
N ILE A 21 -6.20 4.63 -7.04
CA ILE A 21 -7.50 4.08 -6.67
C ILE A 21 -8.39 4.23 -7.90
N SER A 22 -8.94 3.13 -8.39
CA SER A 22 -9.81 3.12 -9.57
C SER A 22 -10.87 2.02 -9.47
N GLU A 23 -11.71 1.90 -10.50
CA GLU A 23 -12.67 0.79 -10.62
C GLU A 23 -12.02 -0.60 -10.58
N CYS A 24 -10.73 -0.70 -10.98
CA CYS A 24 -9.99 -1.95 -10.97
C CYS A 24 -9.46 -2.32 -9.58
N GLY A 25 -9.47 -1.39 -8.61
CA GLY A 25 -9.00 -1.59 -7.25
C GLY A 25 -7.96 -0.55 -6.81
N VAL A 26 -7.04 -0.97 -5.94
CA VAL A 26 -6.01 -0.12 -5.34
C VAL A 26 -4.63 -0.61 -5.76
N ALA A 27 -3.74 0.31 -6.13
CA ALA A 27 -2.34 0.02 -6.36
C ALA A 27 -1.45 0.95 -5.55
N LEU A 28 -0.47 0.38 -4.85
CA LEU A 28 0.55 1.07 -4.08
C LEU A 28 1.91 0.70 -4.64
N VAL A 29 2.74 1.70 -4.92
CA VAL A 29 4.14 1.48 -5.26
C VAL A 29 5.00 1.91 -4.09
N VAL A 30 5.45 0.94 -3.31
CA VAL A 30 6.27 1.18 -2.11
C VAL A 30 7.75 1.03 -2.42
N MET A 31 8.58 1.75 -1.67
CA MET A 31 10.03 1.81 -1.88
C MET A 31 10.80 1.43 -0.62
N PRO A 32 10.95 0.13 -0.29
CA PRO A 32 11.80 -0.29 0.81
C PRO A 32 13.28 -0.01 0.53
N TRP A 33 14.01 0.39 1.56
CA TRP A 33 15.47 0.54 1.51
C TRP A 33 16.17 -0.82 1.56
N ILE A 34 17.11 -1.06 0.64
CA ILE A 34 17.90 -2.29 0.60
C ILE A 34 19.33 -1.98 1.06
N GLU A 35 19.66 -2.39 2.29
CA GLU A 35 20.97 -2.12 2.90
C GLU A 35 22.15 -2.69 2.12
N SER A 36 21.99 -3.86 1.48
CA SER A 36 23.08 -4.51 0.76
C SER A 36 23.52 -3.76 -0.50
N THR A 37 22.62 -2.97 -1.10
CA THR A 37 22.88 -2.21 -2.32
C THR A 37 22.85 -0.71 -2.10
N TYR A 38 22.46 -0.24 -0.91
CA TYR A 38 22.24 1.18 -0.58
C TYR A 38 21.31 1.86 -1.59
N THR A 39 20.23 1.18 -1.96
CA THR A 39 19.25 1.68 -2.93
C THR A 39 17.83 1.35 -2.48
N TYR A 40 16.88 2.17 -2.92
CA TYR A 40 15.47 1.83 -2.85
C TYR A 40 15.10 0.81 -3.92
N ALA A 41 14.50 -0.31 -3.51
CA ALA A 41 13.79 -1.20 -4.43
C ALA A 41 12.37 -0.69 -4.67
N ARG A 42 11.71 -1.10 -5.75
CA ARG A 42 10.31 -0.77 -6.00
C ARG A 42 9.47 -2.03 -5.96
N PHE A 43 8.39 -2.00 -5.21
CA PHE A 43 7.41 -3.07 -5.18
C PHE A 43 6.02 -2.51 -5.45
N VAL A 44 5.21 -3.26 -6.17
CA VAL A 44 3.81 -2.91 -6.45
C VAL A 44 2.91 -3.87 -5.71
N LEU A 45 2.16 -3.34 -4.74
CA LEU A 45 1.00 -4.02 -4.18
C LEU A 45 -0.23 -3.64 -5.00
N LYS A 46 -0.86 -4.64 -5.62
CA LYS A 46 -2.16 -4.47 -6.29
C LYS A 46 -3.19 -5.22 -5.49
N ILE A 47 -4.31 -4.56 -5.20
CA ILE A 47 -5.48 -5.12 -4.53
C ILE A 47 -6.66 -4.95 -5.49
N THR A 48 -7.23 -6.06 -5.94
CA THR A 48 -8.27 -6.09 -6.98
C THR A 48 -9.39 -7.05 -6.58
N ASP A 49 -10.52 -7.03 -7.29
CA ASP A 49 -11.67 -7.91 -6.99
C ASP A 49 -12.03 -7.89 -5.49
N ALA A 50 -12.12 -6.71 -4.88
CA ALA A 50 -12.51 -6.59 -3.48
C ALA A 50 -14.04 -6.67 -3.37
N ARG A 51 -14.56 -7.32 -2.33
CA ARG A 51 -16.00 -7.25 -2.03
C ARG A 51 -16.41 -5.81 -1.70
N SER A 52 -15.55 -5.10 -0.99
CA SER A 52 -15.71 -3.67 -0.68
C SER A 52 -14.36 -3.03 -0.44
N ILE A 53 -14.27 -1.74 -0.79
CA ILE A 53 -13.15 -0.86 -0.46
C ILE A 53 -13.74 0.32 0.31
N ASN A 54 -13.21 0.58 1.49
CA ASN A 54 -13.54 1.76 2.29
C ASN A 54 -12.36 2.73 2.24
N LEU A 55 -12.66 4.00 2.01
CA LEU A 55 -11.66 5.07 1.93
C LEU A 55 -12.00 6.11 2.99
N ASP A 56 -11.12 6.26 3.98
CA ASP A 56 -11.13 7.42 4.88
C ASP A 56 -9.97 8.32 4.45
N VAL A 57 -10.28 9.35 3.69
CA VAL A 57 -9.31 10.29 3.13
C VAL A 57 -9.76 11.69 3.52
N ASN A 58 -8.94 12.37 4.31
CA ASN A 58 -9.20 13.73 4.75
C ASN A 58 -7.95 14.62 4.55
N GLY A 59 -8.16 15.93 4.67
CA GLY A 59 -7.09 16.93 4.55
C GLY A 59 -7.07 17.68 3.23
N THR A 60 -6.23 18.71 3.17
CA THR A 60 -5.94 19.48 1.95
C THR A 60 -4.47 19.29 1.63
N LEU A 61 -4.17 18.85 0.41
CA LEU A 61 -2.83 18.51 -0.01
C LEU A 61 -2.24 19.59 -0.90
N SER A 62 -1.00 19.94 -0.64
CA SER A 62 -0.14 20.56 -1.62
C SER A 62 0.49 19.50 -2.53
N LEU A 63 1.04 19.95 -3.66
CA LEU A 63 1.83 19.05 -4.53
C LEU A 63 3.06 18.47 -3.81
N ALA A 64 3.60 19.17 -2.81
CA ALA A 64 4.73 18.68 -2.02
C ALA A 64 4.34 17.54 -1.08
N ASP A 65 3.10 17.53 -0.56
CA ASP A 65 2.63 16.46 0.30
C ASP A 65 2.52 15.13 -0.46
N PHE A 66 2.15 15.18 -1.75
CA PHE A 66 2.15 13.98 -2.62
C PHE A 66 3.53 13.37 -2.84
N THR A 67 4.62 14.14 -2.67
CA THR A 67 5.98 13.60 -2.77
C THR A 67 6.48 12.97 -1.47
N ASN A 68 5.75 13.17 -0.36
CA ASN A 68 6.11 12.71 0.98
C ASN A 68 5.05 11.75 1.56
N LEU A 69 4.38 10.98 0.68
CA LEU A 69 3.47 9.94 1.13
C LEU A 69 4.27 8.77 1.69
N GLU A 70 3.81 8.21 2.81
CA GLU A 70 4.40 7.03 3.42
C GLU A 70 3.33 6.08 3.95
N VAL A 71 3.59 4.79 3.86
CA VAL A 71 2.79 3.79 4.57
C VAL A 71 3.22 3.80 6.03
N SER A 72 2.26 4.06 6.90
CA SER A 72 2.46 4.00 8.35
C SER A 72 2.26 2.59 8.91
N LYS A 73 1.29 1.86 8.34
CA LYS A 73 0.94 0.50 8.76
C LYS A 73 0.26 -0.23 7.61
N PHE A 74 0.41 -1.54 7.60
CA PHE A 74 -0.45 -2.43 6.85
C PHE A 74 -0.84 -3.61 7.73
N GLU A 75 -2.08 -3.58 8.23
CA GLU A 75 -2.64 -4.65 9.05
C GLU A 75 -3.56 -5.47 8.17
N TYR A 76 -3.29 -6.77 8.04
CA TYR A 76 -4.06 -7.63 7.15
C TYR A 76 -4.13 -9.07 7.64
N GLU A 77 -5.11 -9.80 7.10
CA GLU A 77 -5.25 -11.24 7.21
C GLU A 77 -5.37 -11.87 5.82
N ILE A 78 -4.75 -13.03 5.64
CA ILE A 78 -4.98 -13.88 4.48
C ILE A 78 -6.07 -14.89 4.85
N CYS A 79 -7.25 -14.74 4.25
CA CYS A 79 -8.37 -15.63 4.46
C CYS A 79 -8.06 -17.04 3.90
N SER A 80 -8.83 -18.05 4.32
CA SER A 80 -8.62 -19.46 3.91
C SER A 80 -8.71 -19.71 2.40
N ASN A 81 -9.32 -18.79 1.64
CA ASN A 81 -9.43 -18.83 0.18
C ASN A 81 -8.28 -18.07 -0.53
N GLY A 82 -7.26 -17.63 0.21
CA GLY A 82 -6.10 -16.89 -0.31
C GLY A 82 -6.33 -15.40 -0.55
N ARG A 83 -7.55 -14.89 -0.32
CA ARG A 83 -7.89 -13.46 -0.44
C ARG A 83 -7.43 -12.69 0.80
N ILE A 84 -7.27 -11.39 0.65
CA ILE A 84 -6.83 -10.49 1.73
C ILE A 84 -7.98 -9.62 2.24
N SER A 85 -8.03 -9.43 3.55
CA SER A 85 -8.77 -8.34 4.19
C SER A 85 -7.82 -7.57 5.07
N GLY A 86 -7.93 -6.25 5.12
CA GLY A 86 -6.97 -5.45 5.88
C GLY A 86 -7.11 -3.96 5.63
N THR A 87 -6.26 -3.19 6.29
CA THR A 87 -6.22 -1.74 6.24
C THR A 87 -4.79 -1.26 6.03
N VAL A 88 -4.59 -0.47 4.98
CA VAL A 88 -3.35 0.30 4.78
C VAL A 88 -3.58 1.70 5.34
N GLY A 89 -2.71 2.11 6.26
CA GLY A 89 -2.67 3.49 6.77
C GLY A 89 -1.58 4.29 6.06
N ILE A 90 -1.92 5.45 5.52
CA ILE A 90 -1.01 6.31 4.77
C ILE A 90 -0.90 7.66 5.47
N LEU A 91 0.32 8.09 5.76
CA LEU A 91 0.59 9.46 6.20
C LEU A 91 0.83 10.32 4.96
N ALA A 92 0.03 11.37 4.83
CA ALA A 92 0.14 12.32 3.73
C ALA A 92 1.04 13.51 4.11
N GLY A 93 2.22 13.21 4.64
CA GLY A 93 3.10 14.21 5.25
C GLY A 93 2.40 14.99 6.36
N GLY A 94 2.47 16.32 6.31
CA GLY A 94 1.81 17.20 7.29
C GLY A 94 0.31 17.40 7.08
N ALA A 95 -0.27 16.80 6.04
CA ALA A 95 -1.63 17.09 5.59
C ALA A 95 -2.71 16.18 6.18
N GLY A 96 -2.34 15.08 6.84
CA GLY A 96 -3.28 14.21 7.53
C GLY A 96 -2.95 12.72 7.43
N TYR A 97 -3.96 11.91 7.73
CA TYR A 97 -3.89 10.46 7.77
C TYR A 97 -5.01 9.86 6.94
N TRP A 98 -4.66 8.92 6.06
CA TRP A 98 -5.62 8.21 5.23
C TRP A 98 -5.65 6.73 5.58
N GLU A 99 -6.83 6.13 5.46
CA GLU A 99 -7.00 4.68 5.58
C GLU A 99 -7.70 4.12 4.35
N ILE A 100 -7.14 3.03 3.83
CA ILE A 100 -7.73 2.23 2.76
C ILE A 100 -7.96 0.84 3.33
N SER A 101 -9.23 0.51 3.57
CA SER A 101 -9.63 -0.82 4.05
C SER A 101 -10.25 -1.63 2.93
N VAL A 102 -9.88 -2.91 2.85
CA VAL A 102 -10.37 -3.84 1.83
C VAL A 102 -10.93 -5.09 2.50
N ALA A 103 -12.01 -5.63 1.94
CA ALA A 103 -12.60 -6.89 2.40
C ALA A 103 -12.58 -7.93 1.29
N SER A 104 -11.98 -9.10 1.58
CA SER A 104 -11.94 -10.26 0.69
C SER A 104 -11.51 -9.90 -0.73
N ALA A 105 -10.29 -9.41 -0.90
CA ALA A 105 -9.72 -8.99 -2.18
C ALA A 105 -8.69 -9.98 -2.72
N THR A 106 -8.54 -10.00 -4.05
CA THR A 106 -7.36 -10.60 -4.69
C THR A 106 -6.18 -9.64 -4.52
N TRP A 107 -4.98 -10.17 -4.36
CA TRP A 107 -3.78 -9.36 -4.22
C TRP A 107 -2.59 -9.92 -5.00
N SER A 108 -1.70 -9.02 -5.40
CA SER A 108 -0.37 -9.36 -5.90
C SER A 108 0.66 -8.41 -5.33
N PHE A 109 1.84 -8.93 -5.02
CA PHE A 109 2.96 -8.14 -4.55
C PHE A 109 4.21 -8.56 -5.31
N GLU A 110 4.78 -7.63 -6.09
CA GLU A 110 5.85 -7.92 -7.03
C GLU A 110 6.87 -6.79 -7.08
N ALA A 111 8.15 -7.15 -7.21
CA ALA A 111 9.22 -6.19 -7.49
C ALA A 111 9.12 -5.71 -8.95
N VAL A 112 9.46 -4.44 -9.21
CA VAL A 112 9.44 -3.81 -10.54
C VAL A 112 10.73 -3.08 -10.88
#